data_AF-A0A4Q3UY64-F1
#
_entry.id   AF-A0A4Q3UY64-F1
#
_cell.length_a   1.000
_cell.length_b   1.000
_cell.length_c   1.000
_cell.angle_alpha   90.00
_cell.angle_beta   90.00
_cell.angle_gamma   90.00
#
_symmetry.space_group_name_H-M   'P 1'
#
loop_
_entity.id
_entity.type
_entity.pdbx_description
1 polymer ?
#
loop_
_entity_poly.entity_id
_entity_poly.type
_entity_poly.pdbx_seq_one_letter_code
_entity_poly.pdbx_strand_id
1 'polypeptide(L)'
;MTQASANFINIGERTNVTGSAAFKKLIVDGKYAEAVEVARQQVQNGAQIIDINMDEGLLDAKAVMRTYLRLIAAEPDIAKVPIMIDSSKWDVIEEGLKNVQGKAIVNSISMKEGEEKFLEQARIVMSYGAAVVVMAFDETGQADTAARKYEICKRAYELLVANGFPPEDIIFDPNVFAVATGIEEH
;
A
#
# COMPACT_ATOMS: atom_id res chain seq x y z
N MET A 1 31.94 2.30 2.60
CA MET A 1 31.15 3.50 2.28
C MET A 1 29.92 3.45 3.16
N THR A 2 29.74 4.40 4.08
CA THR A 2 28.48 4.55 4.81
C THR A 2 27.43 4.95 3.80
N GLN A 3 26.61 4.00 3.34
CA GLN A 3 25.41 4.33 2.59
C GLN A 3 24.60 5.29 3.46
N ALA A 4 24.39 6.52 2.97
CA ALA A 4 23.41 7.40 3.56
C ALA A 4 22.07 6.68 3.46
N SER A 5 21.59 6.11 4.57
CA SER A 5 20.19 5.67 4.65
C SER A 5 19.34 6.90 4.43
N ALA A 6 18.45 6.88 3.44
CA ALA A 6 17.49 7.96 3.28
C ALA A 6 16.65 8.07 4.56
N ASN A 7 16.65 9.25 5.19
CA ASN A 7 15.92 9.48 6.45
C ASN A 7 14.40 9.58 6.24
N PHE A 8 13.96 9.80 5.01
CA PHE A 8 12.55 9.88 4.62
C PHE A 8 12.38 9.30 3.21
N ILE A 9 11.30 8.54 3.01
CA ILE A 9 10.99 7.89 1.75
C ILE A 9 9.69 8.46 1.21
N ASN A 10 9.75 9.11 0.05
CA ASN A 10 8.54 9.60 -0.62
C ASN A 10 7.84 8.46 -1.37
N ILE A 11 6.58 8.21 -1.03
CA ILE A 11 5.69 7.28 -1.76
C ILE A 11 4.78 8.12 -2.67
N GLY A 12 4.81 7.85 -3.97
CA GLY A 12 3.97 8.54 -4.95
C GLY A 12 2.51 8.09 -4.88
N GLU A 13 1.60 8.98 -4.49
CA GLU A 13 0.17 8.72 -4.25
C GLU A 13 -0.75 8.87 -5.49
N ARG A 14 -0.26 9.45 -6.60
CA ARG A 14 -1.14 9.94 -7.69
C ARG A 14 -1.69 8.83 -8.58
N THR A 15 -1.16 7.63 -8.47
CA THR A 15 -1.57 6.39 -9.16
C THR A 15 -2.69 5.67 -8.41
N ASN A 16 -3.64 6.46 -7.91
CA ASN A 16 -4.74 6.02 -7.06
C ASN A 16 -6.08 6.46 -7.67
N VAL A 17 -6.93 5.49 -8.05
CA VAL A 17 -8.24 5.77 -8.67
C VAL A 17 -9.20 6.46 -7.70
N THR A 18 -9.10 6.18 -6.40
CA THR A 18 -9.92 6.82 -5.37
C THR A 18 -9.43 8.25 -5.06
N GLY A 19 -8.11 8.45 -4.97
CA GLY A 19 -7.48 9.71 -4.56
C GLY A 19 -7.23 10.72 -5.68
N SER A 20 -7.17 10.29 -6.95
CA SER A 20 -6.81 11.15 -8.09
C SER A 20 -7.87 11.08 -9.20
N ALA A 21 -8.71 12.13 -9.29
CA ALA A 21 -9.73 12.23 -10.34
C ALA A 21 -9.14 12.17 -11.76
N ALA A 22 -7.93 12.70 -11.95
CA ALA A 22 -7.23 12.63 -13.23
C ALA A 22 -6.83 11.19 -13.57
N PHE A 23 -6.22 10.46 -12.61
CA PHE A 23 -5.82 9.08 -12.82
C PHE A 23 -7.03 8.15 -13.03
N LYS A 24 -8.08 8.34 -12.22
CA LYS A 24 -9.37 7.64 -12.39
C LYS A 24 -9.88 7.74 -13.82
N LYS A 25 -9.91 8.96 -14.37
CA LYS A 25 -10.37 9.18 -15.75
C LYS A 25 -9.53 8.39 -16.76
N LEU A 26 -8.21 8.36 -16.60
CA LEU A 26 -7.33 7.63 -17.51
C LEU A 26 -7.60 6.12 -17.46
N ILE A 27 -7.72 5.55 -16.26
CA ILE A 27 -7.99 4.11 -16.09
C ILE A 27 -9.37 3.73 -16.62
N VAL A 28 -10.41 4.50 -16.29
CA VAL A 28 -11.79 4.25 -16.76
C VAL A 28 -11.90 4.38 -18.28
N ASP A 29 -11.21 5.36 -18.88
CA ASP A 29 -11.20 5.56 -20.34
C ASP A 29 -10.26 4.56 -21.07
N GLY A 30 -9.56 3.67 -20.36
CA GLY A 30 -8.60 2.73 -20.95
C GLY A 30 -7.32 3.38 -21.49
N LYS A 31 -7.03 4.61 -21.06
CA LYS A 31 -5.89 5.45 -21.47
C LYS A 31 -4.63 5.08 -20.69
N TYR A 32 -4.20 3.83 -20.86
CA TYR A 32 -3.11 3.24 -20.10
C TYR A 32 -1.75 3.87 -20.40
N ALA A 33 -1.50 4.32 -21.63
CA ALA A 33 -0.25 5.00 -21.98
C ALA A 33 -0.09 6.29 -21.16
N GLU A 34 -1.13 7.13 -21.10
CA GLU A 34 -1.11 8.33 -20.27
C GLU A 34 -1.09 7.99 -18.76
N ALA A 35 -1.75 6.91 -18.35
CA ALA A 35 -1.71 6.47 -16.95
C ALA A 35 -0.30 6.05 -16.51
N VAL A 36 0.49 5.43 -17.39
CA VAL A 36 1.90 5.08 -17.14
C VAL A 36 2.75 6.35 -16.95
N GLU A 37 2.47 7.44 -17.69
CA GLU A 37 3.16 8.71 -17.50
C GLU A 37 2.97 9.30 -16.09
N VAL A 38 1.81 9.07 -15.46
CA VAL A 38 1.58 9.53 -14.08
C VAL A 38 2.57 8.88 -13.11
N ALA A 39 2.81 7.57 -13.23
CA ALA A 39 3.82 6.87 -12.44
C ALA A 39 5.23 7.39 -12.75
N ARG A 40 5.58 7.53 -14.03
CA ARG A 40 6.90 8.01 -14.46
C ARG A 40 7.21 9.41 -13.92
N GLN A 41 6.25 10.33 -14.00
CA GLN A 41 6.40 11.70 -13.48
C GLN A 41 6.63 11.72 -11.97
N GLN A 42 6.00 10.82 -11.21
CA GLN A 42 6.25 10.74 -9.76
C GLN A 42 7.68 10.31 -9.47
N VAL A 43 8.20 9.29 -10.16
CA VAL A 43 9.60 8.85 -10.02
C VAL A 43 10.56 9.98 -10.40
N GLN A 44 10.32 10.67 -11.52
CA GLN A 44 11.13 11.81 -11.96
C GLN A 44 11.13 12.97 -10.96
N ASN A 45 10.04 13.13 -10.21
CA ASN A 45 9.91 14.15 -9.16
C ASN A 45 10.37 13.66 -7.78
N GLY A 46 11.04 12.51 -7.69
CA GLY A 46 11.71 12.05 -6.47
C GLY A 46 10.93 11.03 -5.63
N ALA A 47 9.81 10.50 -6.14
CA ALA A 47 9.18 9.34 -5.49
C ALA A 47 10.12 8.12 -5.55
N GLN A 48 10.31 7.50 -4.40
CA GLN A 48 11.20 6.34 -4.23
C GLN A 48 10.42 5.02 -4.21
N ILE A 49 9.09 5.10 -4.04
CA ILE A 49 8.11 4.02 -4.11
C ILE A 49 6.90 4.58 -4.86
N ILE A 50 6.19 3.76 -5.62
CA ILE A 50 4.92 4.14 -6.24
C ILE A 50 3.78 3.33 -5.61
N ASP A 51 2.78 4.03 -5.07
CA ASP A 51 1.55 3.43 -4.55
C ASP A 51 0.54 3.26 -5.69
N ILE A 52 -0.10 2.10 -5.78
CA ILE A 52 -1.01 1.77 -6.87
C ILE A 52 -2.32 1.28 -6.28
N ASN A 53 -3.38 2.07 -6.48
CA ASN A 53 -4.72 1.74 -6.03
C ASN A 53 -5.69 1.73 -7.21
N MET A 54 -6.36 0.59 -7.40
CA MET A 54 -7.33 0.35 -8.48
C MET A 54 -8.74 0.08 -7.96
N ASP A 55 -8.99 0.36 -6.67
CA ASP A 55 -10.30 0.18 -6.06
C ASP A 55 -11.28 1.24 -6.58
N GLU A 56 -12.24 0.77 -7.37
CA GLU A 56 -13.36 1.57 -7.87
C GLU A 56 -14.54 0.64 -8.14
N GLY A 57 -15.75 1.03 -7.72
CA GLY A 57 -16.93 0.16 -7.79
C GLY A 57 -17.33 -0.29 -9.20
N LEU A 58 -16.92 0.46 -10.24
CA LEU A 58 -17.21 0.16 -11.64
C LEU A 58 -16.10 -0.62 -12.37
N LEU A 59 -14.95 -0.83 -11.72
CA LEU A 59 -13.80 -1.50 -12.32
C LEU A 59 -13.67 -2.94 -11.82
N ASP A 60 -13.22 -3.83 -12.70
CA ASP A 60 -12.57 -5.08 -12.26
C ASP A 60 -11.17 -4.74 -11.75
N ALA A 61 -11.11 -4.32 -10.49
CA ALA A 61 -9.87 -3.86 -9.83
C ALA A 61 -8.74 -4.89 -9.96
N LYS A 62 -9.05 -6.19 -9.91
CA LYS A 62 -8.07 -7.27 -10.06
C LYS A 62 -7.48 -7.31 -11.47
N ALA A 63 -8.33 -7.25 -12.50
CA ALA A 63 -7.86 -7.23 -13.88
C ALA A 63 -7.09 -5.95 -14.22
N VAL A 64 -7.54 -4.80 -13.70
CA VAL A 64 -6.88 -3.50 -13.90
C VAL A 64 -5.52 -3.48 -13.20
N MET A 65 -5.43 -3.94 -11.94
CA MET A 65 -4.18 -4.06 -11.19
C MET A 65 -3.15 -4.90 -11.96
N ARG A 66 -3.53 -6.11 -12.39
CA ARG A 66 -2.67 -6.97 -13.22
C ARG A 66 -2.18 -6.25 -14.48
N THR A 67 -3.08 -5.58 -15.19
CA THR A 67 -2.76 -4.92 -16.46
C THR A 67 -1.78 -3.77 -16.24
N TYR A 68 -2.09 -2.90 -15.27
CA TYR A 68 -1.28 -1.72 -14.99
C TYR A 68 0.12 -2.09 -14.49
N LEU A 69 0.23 -3.06 -13.57
CA LEU A 69 1.53 -3.54 -13.07
C LEU A 69 2.43 -4.08 -14.18
N ARG A 70 1.87 -4.83 -15.14
CA ARG A 70 2.64 -5.36 -16.29
C ARG A 70 3.12 -4.26 -17.22
N LEU A 71 2.33 -3.19 -17.39
CA LEU A 71 2.71 -2.06 -18.22
C LEU A 71 3.86 -1.27 -17.60
N ILE A 72 3.77 -0.92 -16.31
CA ILE A 72 4.84 -0.17 -15.64
C ILE A 72 6.11 -0.99 -15.47
N ALA A 73 6.01 -2.32 -15.40
CA ALA A 73 7.18 -3.21 -15.37
C ALA A 73 7.98 -3.17 -16.68
N ALA A 74 7.34 -2.82 -17.80
CA ALA A 74 8.01 -2.64 -19.09
C ALA A 74 8.73 -1.28 -19.20
N GLU A 75 8.55 -0.38 -18.24
CA GLU A 75 9.11 0.96 -18.24
C GLU A 75 10.35 1.04 -17.35
N PRO A 76 11.57 1.17 -17.92
CA PRO A 76 12.81 1.09 -17.14
C PRO A 76 12.92 2.11 -16.02
N ASP A 77 12.34 3.30 -16.18
CA ASP A 77 12.39 4.33 -15.14
C ASP A 77 11.49 4.00 -13.95
N ILE A 78 10.35 3.34 -14.17
CA ILE A 78 9.43 2.95 -13.11
C ILE A 78 9.89 1.65 -12.45
N ALA A 79 10.38 0.68 -13.23
CA ALA A 79 10.84 -0.62 -12.75
C ALA A 79 12.03 -0.55 -11.77
N LYS A 80 12.67 0.61 -11.62
CA LYS A 80 13.78 0.85 -10.68
C LYS A 80 13.32 1.07 -9.23
N VAL A 81 12.05 1.40 -9.00
CA VAL A 81 11.52 1.69 -7.66
C VAL A 81 10.54 0.59 -7.21
N PRO A 82 10.47 0.28 -5.90
CA PRO A 82 9.47 -0.66 -5.38
C PRO A 82 8.04 -0.17 -5.62
N ILE A 83 7.12 -1.13 -5.69
CA ILE A 83 5.69 -0.89 -5.84
C ILE A 83 4.98 -1.21 -4.53
N MET A 84 4.15 -0.27 -4.09
CA MET A 84 3.17 -0.46 -3.02
C MET A 84 1.82 -0.80 -3.65
N ILE A 85 1.30 -1.99 -3.34
CA ILE A 85 0.03 -2.49 -3.86
C ILE A 85 -1.05 -2.08 -2.86
N ASP A 86 -1.88 -1.11 -3.23
CA ASP A 86 -2.94 -0.55 -2.40
C ASP A 86 -4.32 -1.08 -2.80
N SER A 87 -4.98 -1.79 -1.89
CA SER A 87 -6.38 -2.18 -2.04
C SER A 87 -6.98 -2.58 -0.69
N SER A 88 -8.27 -2.32 -0.55
CA SER A 88 -9.11 -2.85 0.53
C SER A 88 -9.51 -4.31 0.34
N LYS A 89 -9.23 -4.89 -0.84
CA LYS A 89 -9.64 -6.26 -1.22
C LYS A 89 -8.42 -7.17 -1.32
N TRP A 90 -8.41 -8.21 -0.49
CA TRP A 90 -7.29 -9.14 -0.42
C TRP A 90 -6.97 -9.83 -1.76
N ASP A 91 -7.97 -10.16 -2.56
CA ASP A 91 -7.79 -10.83 -3.85
C ASP A 91 -7.15 -9.92 -4.92
N VAL A 92 -7.27 -8.59 -4.76
CA VAL A 92 -6.57 -7.59 -5.58
C VAL A 92 -5.12 -7.45 -5.12
N ILE A 93 -4.87 -7.41 -3.81
CA ILE A 93 -3.50 -7.42 -3.24
C ILE A 93 -2.74 -8.64 -3.75
N GLU A 94 -3.32 -9.83 -3.63
CA GLU A 94 -2.65 -11.07 -4.00
C GLU A 94 -2.41 -11.17 -5.52
N GLU A 95 -3.32 -10.63 -6.34
CA GLU A 95 -3.07 -10.47 -7.78
C GLU A 95 -1.90 -9.51 -8.04
N GLY A 96 -1.82 -8.41 -7.29
CA GLY A 96 -0.70 -7.48 -7.37
C GLY A 96 0.64 -8.17 -7.07
N LEU A 97 0.70 -8.93 -5.98
CA LEU A 97 1.90 -9.69 -5.58
C LEU A 97 2.37 -10.67 -6.65
N LYS A 98 1.44 -11.29 -7.41
CA LYS A 98 1.75 -12.18 -8.54
C LYS A 98 2.32 -11.46 -9.76
N ASN A 99 2.16 -10.13 -9.86
CA ASN A 99 2.52 -9.34 -11.04
C ASN A 99 3.61 -8.29 -10.79
N VAL A 100 4.10 -8.14 -9.55
CA VAL A 100 5.28 -7.32 -9.25
C VAL A 100 6.56 -8.16 -9.38
N GLN A 101 7.56 -7.60 -10.05
CA GLN A 101 8.92 -8.16 -10.05
C GLN A 101 9.74 -7.48 -8.95
N GLY A 102 10.42 -8.26 -8.12
CA GLY A 102 11.17 -7.75 -6.97
C GLY A 102 10.31 -7.67 -5.70
N LYS A 103 10.80 -6.93 -4.70
CA LYS A 103 10.14 -6.83 -3.39
C LYS A 103 9.03 -5.78 -3.42
N ALA A 104 7.79 -6.24 -3.35
CA ALA A 104 6.62 -5.38 -3.23
C ALA A 104 6.37 -4.95 -1.77
N ILE A 105 5.49 -3.97 -1.59
CA ILE A 105 4.92 -3.57 -0.30
C ILE A 105 3.41 -3.75 -0.38
N VAL A 106 2.81 -4.44 0.57
CA VAL A 106 1.35 -4.58 0.68
C VAL A 106 0.79 -3.41 1.46
N ASN A 107 -0.16 -2.68 0.89
CA ASN A 107 -0.96 -1.66 1.55
C ASN A 107 -2.45 -2.09 1.50
N SER A 108 -3.00 -2.71 2.54
CA SER A 108 -2.40 -3.00 3.85
C SER A 108 -3.10 -4.22 4.46
N ILE A 109 -2.63 -4.65 5.63
CA ILE A 109 -3.36 -5.59 6.49
C ILE A 109 -3.68 -4.93 7.83
N SER A 110 -4.67 -5.46 8.56
CA SER A 110 -5.02 -4.99 9.90
C SER A 110 -5.72 -6.08 10.70
N MET A 111 -6.00 -5.83 11.98
CA MET A 111 -6.75 -6.75 12.85
C MET A 111 -8.27 -6.51 12.79
N LYS A 112 -8.77 -5.72 11.82
CA LYS A 112 -10.20 -5.42 11.64
C LYS A 112 -11.08 -6.67 11.58
N GLU A 113 -10.62 -7.71 10.88
CA GLU A 113 -11.33 -8.99 10.73
C GLU A 113 -10.85 -10.05 11.75
N GLY A 114 -10.14 -9.61 12.80
CA GLY A 114 -9.58 -10.46 13.82
C GLY A 114 -8.17 -10.97 13.52
N GLU A 115 -7.55 -11.50 14.57
CA GLU A 115 -6.15 -11.94 14.58
C GLU A 115 -5.86 -13.10 13.62
N GLU A 116 -6.76 -14.07 13.49
CA GLU A 116 -6.56 -15.23 12.61
C GLU A 116 -6.40 -14.79 11.15
N LYS A 117 -7.26 -13.86 10.70
CA LYS A 117 -7.22 -13.34 9.34
C LYS A 117 -5.98 -12.50 9.09
N PHE A 118 -5.61 -11.66 10.06
CA PHE A 118 -4.39 -10.87 10.03
C PHE A 118 -3.13 -11.75 9.87
N LEU A 119 -3.02 -12.84 10.65
CA LEU A 119 -1.88 -13.76 10.57
C LEU A 119 -1.90 -14.63 9.31
N GLU A 120 -3.08 -15.01 8.80
CA GLU A 120 -3.21 -15.67 7.50
C GLU A 120 -2.64 -14.81 6.38
N GLN A 121 -3.08 -13.56 6.31
CA GLN A 121 -2.62 -12.59 5.33
C GLN A 121 -1.12 -12.34 5.47
N ALA A 122 -0.62 -12.12 6.70
CA ALA A 122 0.80 -11.92 6.97
C ALA A 122 1.67 -13.11 6.47
N ARG A 123 1.24 -14.35 6.69
CA ARG A 123 1.93 -15.54 6.16
C ARG A 123 2.00 -15.55 4.64
N ILE A 124 0.92 -15.14 3.97
CA ILE A 124 0.91 -15.02 2.51
C ILE A 124 1.89 -13.92 2.08
N VAL A 125 1.86 -12.73 2.69
CA VAL A 125 2.81 -11.65 2.37
C VAL A 125 4.26 -12.12 2.49
N MET A 126 4.60 -12.83 3.59
CA MET A 126 5.94 -13.41 3.78
C MET A 126 6.30 -14.43 2.68
N SER A 127 5.34 -15.24 2.23
CA SER A 127 5.59 -16.24 1.18
C SER A 127 5.95 -15.60 -0.17
N TYR A 128 5.50 -14.37 -0.43
CA TYR A 128 5.91 -13.56 -1.59
C TYR A 128 7.20 -12.75 -1.34
N GLY A 129 7.73 -12.76 -0.11
CA GLY A 129 8.91 -11.97 0.27
C GLY A 129 8.65 -10.46 0.28
N ALA A 130 7.40 -10.03 0.41
CA ALA A 130 7.00 -8.63 0.41
C ALA A 130 7.05 -8.00 1.82
N ALA A 131 7.20 -6.69 1.88
CA ALA A 131 6.97 -5.91 3.09
C ALA A 131 5.48 -5.57 3.25
N VAL A 132 5.07 -5.09 4.42
CA VAL A 132 3.66 -4.84 4.72
C VAL A 132 3.42 -3.57 5.50
N VAL A 133 2.44 -2.79 5.06
CA VAL A 133 1.80 -1.75 5.84
C VAL A 133 0.77 -2.37 6.77
N VAL A 134 0.87 -2.08 8.06
CA VAL A 134 -0.07 -2.49 9.09
C VAL A 134 -0.83 -1.27 9.58
N MET A 135 -2.13 -1.21 9.28
CA MET A 135 -2.98 -0.13 9.74
C MET A 135 -3.25 -0.28 11.24
N ALA A 136 -3.28 0.84 11.96
CA ALA A 136 -3.79 0.89 13.32
C ALA A 136 -5.34 0.78 13.33
N PHE A 137 -5.84 -0.40 12.99
CA PHE A 137 -7.25 -0.77 12.96
C PHE A 137 -7.38 -2.21 13.51
N ASP A 138 -8.20 -2.39 14.54
CA ASP A 138 -8.46 -3.70 15.15
C ASP A 138 -9.97 -4.03 15.19
N GLU A 139 -10.33 -5.09 15.91
CA GLU A 139 -11.70 -5.58 16.05
C GLU A 139 -12.67 -4.54 16.65
N THR A 140 -12.14 -3.50 17.30
CA THR A 140 -12.92 -2.43 17.94
C THR A 140 -13.02 -1.18 17.09
N GLY A 141 -12.28 -1.09 15.97
CA GLY A 141 -12.32 0.03 15.06
C GLY A 141 -10.96 0.64 14.76
N GLN A 142 -11.00 1.83 14.13
CA GLN A 142 -9.81 2.57 13.74
C GLN A 142 -9.24 3.35 14.94
N ALA A 143 -7.92 3.37 15.07
CA ALA A 143 -7.24 4.09 16.14
C ALA A 143 -7.20 5.61 15.89
N ASP A 144 -7.96 6.36 16.67
CA ASP A 144 -8.07 7.82 16.66
C ASP A 144 -7.10 8.50 17.64
N THR A 145 -6.91 7.94 18.83
CA THR A 145 -6.02 8.49 19.87
C THR A 145 -4.60 7.93 19.82
N ALA A 146 -3.62 8.69 20.32
CA ALA A 146 -2.23 8.24 20.41
C ALA A 146 -2.07 6.93 21.22
N ALA A 147 -2.84 6.77 22.30
CA ALA A 147 -2.83 5.56 23.11
C ALA A 147 -3.31 4.34 22.31
N ARG A 148 -4.43 4.46 21.59
CA ARG A 148 -4.96 3.37 20.74
C ARG A 148 -4.03 3.04 19.59
N LYS A 149 -3.42 4.04 18.95
CA LYS A 149 -2.43 3.85 17.88
C LYS A 149 -1.24 3.02 18.39
N TYR A 150 -0.70 3.37 19.55
CA TYR A 150 0.40 2.62 20.18
C TYR A 150 0.00 1.19 20.55
N GLU A 151 -1.15 1.02 21.19
CA GLU A 151 -1.65 -0.29 21.64
C GLU A 151 -1.78 -1.28 20.46
N ILE A 152 -2.44 -0.85 19.38
CA ILE A 152 -2.69 -1.67 18.21
C ILE A 152 -1.37 -2.01 17.49
N CYS A 153 -0.50 -1.03 17.26
CA CYS A 153 0.79 -1.27 16.61
C CYS A 153 1.69 -2.20 17.44
N LYS A 154 1.71 -2.04 18.77
CA LYS A 154 2.46 -2.92 19.67
C LYS A 154 1.95 -4.36 19.62
N ARG A 155 0.63 -4.57 19.70
CA ARG A 155 0.01 -5.90 19.58
C ARG A 155 0.35 -6.54 18.22
N ALA A 156 0.17 -5.79 17.14
CA ALA A 156 0.47 -6.28 15.80
C ALA A 156 1.95 -6.65 15.63
N TYR A 157 2.87 -5.84 16.17
CA TYR A 157 4.31 -6.14 16.17
C TYR A 157 4.61 -7.48 16.88
N GLU A 158 4.11 -7.65 18.10
CA GLU A 158 4.33 -8.84 18.91
C GLU A 158 3.81 -10.10 18.20
N LEU A 159 2.62 -10.02 17.60
CA LEU A 159 2.02 -11.10 16.83
C LEU A 159 2.85 -11.44 15.59
N LEU A 160 3.23 -10.45 14.78
CA LEU A 160 3.98 -10.65 13.54
C LEU A 160 5.37 -11.23 13.81
N VAL A 161 6.12 -10.66 14.75
CA VAL A 161 7.48 -11.11 15.08
C VAL A 161 7.45 -12.50 15.71
N ALA A 162 6.49 -12.80 16.60
CA ALA A 162 6.33 -14.15 17.14
C ALA A 162 6.03 -15.20 16.05
N ASN A 163 5.43 -14.78 14.94
CA ASN A 163 5.16 -15.63 13.76
C ASN A 163 6.26 -15.56 12.69
N GLY A 164 7.42 -14.95 13.00
CA GLY A 164 8.59 -14.96 12.12
C GLY A 164 8.60 -13.87 11.04
N PHE A 165 7.69 -12.89 11.09
CA PHE A 165 7.73 -11.77 10.16
C PHE A 165 8.94 -10.87 10.46
N PRO A 166 9.79 -10.53 9.46
CA PRO A 166 10.95 -9.68 9.69
C PRO A 166 10.53 -8.27 10.15
N PRO A 167 11.02 -7.76 11.29
CA PRO A 167 10.60 -6.46 11.80
C PRO A 167 10.96 -5.30 10.87
N GLU A 168 12.04 -5.40 10.09
CA GLU A 168 12.44 -4.41 9.07
C GLU A 168 11.45 -4.31 7.89
N ASP A 169 10.55 -5.28 7.74
CA ASP A 169 9.54 -5.34 6.69
C ASP A 169 8.14 -4.91 7.15
N ILE A 170 8.02 -4.45 8.41
CA ILE A 170 6.78 -3.97 8.99
C ILE A 170 6.77 -2.43 8.97
N ILE A 171 5.80 -1.86 8.26
CA ILE A 171 5.55 -0.42 8.19
C ILE A 171 4.25 -0.14 8.94
N PHE A 172 4.30 0.60 10.05
CA PHE A 172 3.07 0.97 10.75
C PHE A 172 2.47 2.23 10.16
N ASP A 173 1.18 2.17 9.82
CA ASP A 173 0.36 3.34 9.52
C ASP A 173 -0.54 3.65 10.74
N PRO A 174 -0.19 4.68 11.53
CA PRO A 174 -0.97 5.06 12.70
C PRO A 174 -2.23 5.88 12.35
N ASN A 175 -2.69 5.92 11.10
CA ASN A 175 -3.80 6.71 10.58
C ASN A 175 -3.59 8.23 10.67
N VAL A 176 -3.31 8.86 9.52
CA VAL A 176 -3.37 10.31 9.37
C VAL A 176 -4.81 10.73 9.07
N PHE A 177 -5.41 11.52 9.95
CA PHE A 177 -6.78 12.01 9.80
C PHE A 177 -6.83 13.46 9.30
N ALA A 178 -7.94 13.81 8.67
CA ALA A 178 -8.24 15.20 8.32
C ALA A 178 -8.51 16.01 9.58
N VAL A 179 -7.81 17.15 9.71
CA VAL A 179 -8.06 18.16 10.74
C VAL A 179 -8.86 19.33 10.14
N ALA A 180 -9.32 20.25 11.00
CA ALA A 180 -10.12 21.42 10.59
C ALA A 180 -11.46 21.05 9.92
N THR A 181 -12.10 19.98 10.39
CA THR A 181 -13.40 19.51 9.88
C THR A 181 -14.60 20.27 10.48
N GLY A 182 -14.38 21.07 11.53
CA GLY A 182 -15.44 21.77 12.27
C GLY A 182 -16.12 20.92 13.36
N ILE A 183 -15.60 19.71 13.62
CA ILE A 183 -16.02 18.80 14.69
C ILE A 183 -14.92 18.82 15.76
N GLU A 184 -15.28 18.99 17.04
CA GLU A 184 -14.30 19.17 18.13
C GLU A 184 -13.51 17.88 18.39
N GLU A 185 -14.13 16.74 18.13
CA GLU A 185 -13.55 15.40 18.28
C GLU A 185 -12.61 14.99 17.12
N HIS A 186 -12.43 15.83 16.08
CA HIS A 186 -11.63 15.56 14.87
C HIS A 186 -10.35 16.40 14.77
#